data_AF-A0A7E4VJ16-F1
#
_entry.id   AF-A0A7E4VJ16-F1
#
_cell.length_a   1.000
_cell.length_b   1.000
_cell.length_c   1.000
_cell.angle_alpha   90.00
_cell.angle_beta   90.00
_cell.angle_gamma   90.00
#
_symmetry.space_group_name_H-M   'P 1'
#
loop_
_entity.id
_entity.type
_entity.pdbx_description
1 polymer ?
#
loop_
_entity_poly.entity_id
_entity_poly.type
_entity_poly.pdbx_seq_one_letter_code
_entity_poly.pdbx_strand_id
1 'polypeptide(L)'
;MSYVVETHTLPPGAEPMAMPAYYYLRVDILILTSQALSIGGNGFIICLFILFKRLRHNMSLRLLLLLCCTDWVFAVSALPYIIYYVVKWSPIMFDYSPLMIIASGSPLIIQFKVNLVVTIAVAVDRLQAMRMPVYYRRKSQMLYVWMTLVVGLGMGLIDTALMFWTTKFDTHVYNCAAIGCFQTANFRAYWGISNMFLNVVALILTIWVAYELNGFKRKNPAGLGVREHKSLTQANRLSFGILLISMVFLLVPSTFVGVVDLTHLEIFKKIGPFYIVGLLFAGVSNSVVYITLHAEIRKASSALCRGSLAVENSTTVSPTTVFSTV
;
A
#
# COMPACT_ATOMS: atom_id res chain seq x y z
N MET A 1 -37.09 -20.91 39.96
CA MET A 1 -37.12 -20.14 38.69
C MET A 1 -35.97 -20.66 37.86
N SER A 2 -36.23 -21.68 37.05
CA SER A 2 -35.21 -22.36 36.25
C SER A 2 -34.86 -21.48 35.06
N TYR A 3 -33.59 -21.07 34.97
CA TYR A 3 -33.07 -20.40 33.78
C TYR A 3 -33.07 -21.42 32.64
N VAL A 4 -34.05 -21.29 31.74
CA VAL A 4 -34.01 -21.94 30.43
C VAL A 4 -32.88 -21.25 29.67
N VAL A 5 -31.73 -21.93 29.60
CA VAL A 5 -30.69 -21.61 28.62
C VAL A 5 -31.30 -21.97 27.27
N GLU A 6 -31.76 -20.95 26.54
CA GLU A 6 -32.09 -21.08 25.13
C GLU A 6 -30.81 -21.53 24.42
N THR A 7 -30.67 -22.84 24.22
CA THR A 7 -29.73 -23.40 23.26
C THR A 7 -30.25 -23.01 21.89
N HIS A 8 -29.85 -21.83 21.41
CA HIS A 8 -30.00 -21.47 20.01
C HIS A 8 -29.23 -22.49 19.18
N THR A 9 -29.95 -23.48 18.67
CA THR A 9 -29.41 -24.47 17.75
C THR A 9 -28.98 -23.75 16.49
N LEU A 10 -27.66 -23.72 16.26
CA LEU A 10 -27.06 -23.28 15.01
C LEU A 10 -27.74 -24.02 13.83
N PRO A 11 -27.99 -23.34 12.70
CA PRO A 11 -28.56 -23.98 11.53
C PRO A 11 -27.65 -25.12 11.06
N PRO A 12 -28.22 -26.18 10.46
CA PRO A 12 -27.44 -27.31 9.98
C PRO A 12 -26.36 -26.85 9.01
N GLY A 13 -25.09 -27.08 9.36
CA GLY A 13 -23.91 -26.66 8.59
C GLY A 13 -23.16 -25.43 9.12
N ALA A 14 -23.62 -24.77 10.19
CA ALA A 14 -22.88 -23.68 10.81
C ALA A 14 -21.82 -24.21 11.80
N GLU A 15 -20.54 -24.05 11.44
CA GLU A 15 -19.41 -24.32 12.32
C GLU A 15 -19.33 -23.27 13.44
N PRO A 16 -18.79 -23.61 14.63
CA PRO A 16 -18.56 -22.64 15.69
C PRO A 16 -17.59 -21.55 15.23
N MET A 17 -17.83 -20.30 15.67
CA MET A 17 -16.94 -19.18 15.36
C MET A 17 -15.50 -19.47 15.77
N ALA A 18 -14.57 -19.33 14.84
CA ALA A 18 -13.16 -19.66 15.08
C ALA A 18 -12.44 -18.71 16.07
N MET A 19 -13.01 -17.54 16.33
CA MET A 19 -12.60 -16.56 17.34
C MET A 19 -13.86 -15.86 17.89
N PRO A 20 -13.81 -15.27 19.09
CA PRO A 20 -14.96 -14.58 19.65
C PRO A 20 -15.45 -13.43 18.75
N ALA A 21 -16.76 -13.25 18.61
CA ALA A 21 -17.36 -12.25 17.72
C ALA A 21 -16.82 -10.82 17.95
N TYR A 22 -16.50 -10.48 19.21
CA TYR A 22 -15.93 -9.18 19.58
C TYR A 22 -14.52 -8.94 19.04
N TYR A 23 -13.77 -10.00 18.74
CA TYR A 23 -12.44 -9.88 18.13
C TYR A 23 -12.55 -9.30 16.73
N TYR A 24 -13.46 -9.84 15.91
CA TYR A 24 -13.69 -9.36 14.54
C TYR A 24 -14.18 -7.90 14.54
N LEU A 25 -15.10 -7.54 15.45
CA LEU A 25 -15.56 -6.16 15.59
C LEU A 25 -14.41 -5.19 15.91
N ARG A 26 -13.48 -5.58 16.80
CA ARG A 26 -12.29 -4.75 17.11
C ARG A 26 -11.39 -4.56 15.90
N VAL A 27 -11.20 -5.61 15.10
CA VAL A 27 -10.42 -5.54 13.85
C VAL A 27 -11.12 -4.63 12.85
N ASP A 28 -12.43 -4.72 12.69
CA ASP A 28 -13.20 -3.87 11.77
C ASP A 28 -13.15 -2.39 12.17
N ILE A 29 -13.24 -2.09 13.47
CA ILE A 29 -13.05 -0.73 14.00
C ILE A 29 -11.62 -0.24 13.73
N LEU A 30 -10.61 -1.09 13.93
CA LEU A 30 -9.23 -0.74 13.62
C LEU A 30 -9.06 -0.44 12.12
N ILE A 31 -9.64 -1.24 11.24
CA ILE A 31 -9.62 -1.01 9.79
C ILE A 31 -10.28 0.33 9.46
N LEU A 32 -11.46 0.61 10.03
CA LEU A 32 -12.20 1.86 9.78
C LEU A 32 -11.41 3.09 10.24
N THR A 33 -10.79 3.03 11.42
CA THR A 33 -9.94 4.13 11.91
C THR A 33 -8.70 4.34 11.04
N SER A 34 -8.03 3.26 10.62
CA SER A 34 -6.89 3.34 9.71
C SER A 34 -7.29 3.83 8.31
N GLN A 35 -8.48 3.50 7.81
CA GLN A 35 -9.02 4.07 6.57
C GLN A 35 -9.20 5.58 6.69
N ALA A 36 -9.83 6.06 7.76
CA ALA A 36 -10.02 7.50 7.98
C ALA A 36 -8.68 8.25 8.02
N LEU A 37 -7.68 7.69 8.71
CA LEU A 37 -6.33 8.25 8.73
C LEU A 37 -5.65 8.23 7.36
N SER A 38 -5.79 7.14 6.60
CA SER A 38 -5.21 7.03 5.25
C SER A 38 -5.85 8.01 4.27
N ILE A 39 -7.19 8.14 4.30
CA ILE A 39 -7.94 9.10 3.47
C ILE A 39 -7.48 10.53 3.81
N GLY A 40 -7.43 10.87 5.11
CA GLY A 40 -7.00 12.20 5.56
C GLY A 40 -5.54 12.50 5.19
N GLY A 41 -4.61 11.60 5.52
CA GLY A 41 -3.17 11.80 5.29
C GLY A 41 -2.81 11.85 3.81
N ASN A 42 -3.24 10.86 3.02
CA ASN A 42 -2.95 10.82 1.59
C ASN A 42 -3.74 11.91 0.83
N GLY A 43 -4.98 12.18 1.22
CA GLY A 43 -5.79 13.26 0.65
C GLY A 43 -5.18 14.64 0.89
N PHE A 44 -4.62 14.88 2.08
CA PHE A 44 -3.90 16.12 2.39
C PHE A 44 -2.67 16.32 1.47
N ILE A 45 -1.89 15.27 1.23
CA ILE A 45 -0.73 15.35 0.33
C ILE A 45 -1.19 15.64 -1.10
N ILE A 46 -2.21 14.94 -1.59
CA ILE A 46 -2.78 15.19 -2.93
C ILE A 46 -3.24 16.66 -3.05
N CYS A 47 -3.89 17.19 -2.02
CA CYS A 47 -4.28 18.60 -1.95
C CYS A 47 -3.08 19.53 -2.10
N LEU A 48 -1.95 19.26 -1.43
CA LEU A 48 -0.71 20.05 -1.62
C LEU A 48 -0.21 20.02 -3.07
N PHE A 49 -0.28 18.88 -3.77
CA PHE A 49 0.10 18.79 -5.18
C PHE A 49 -0.86 19.51 -6.14
N ILE A 50 -2.13 19.61 -5.76
CA ILE A 50 -3.13 20.39 -6.50
C ILE A 50 -2.87 21.89 -6.31
N LEU A 51 -2.61 22.33 -5.08
CA LEU A 51 -2.43 23.74 -4.73
C LEU A 51 -1.08 24.32 -5.18
N PHE A 52 0.02 23.57 -5.06
CA PHE A 52 1.37 24.09 -5.34
C PHE A 52 1.96 23.53 -6.64
N LYS A 53 1.97 24.36 -7.70
CA LYS A 53 2.54 24.01 -9.03
C LYS A 53 3.98 23.52 -8.97
N ARG A 54 4.78 24.08 -8.04
CA ARG A 54 6.18 23.72 -7.79
C ARG A 54 6.37 22.22 -7.51
N LEU A 55 5.47 21.60 -6.74
CA LEU A 55 5.56 20.17 -6.43
C LEU A 55 5.28 19.30 -7.67
N ARG A 56 4.31 19.72 -8.50
CA ARG A 56 3.91 18.97 -9.71
C ARG A 56 4.99 18.94 -10.79
N HIS A 57 5.80 20.00 -10.88
CA HIS A 57 6.87 20.08 -11.87
C HIS A 57 8.07 19.18 -11.53
N ASN A 58 8.23 18.78 -10.27
CA ASN A 58 9.38 17.98 -9.85
C ASN A 58 9.19 16.49 -10.23
N MET A 59 10.02 16.00 -11.15
CA MET A 59 9.89 14.64 -11.68
C MET A 59 10.10 13.54 -10.63
N SER A 60 10.98 13.77 -9.65
CA SER A 60 11.26 12.78 -8.58
C SER A 60 10.08 12.56 -7.63
N LEU A 61 9.12 13.49 -7.60
CA LEU A 61 7.92 13.44 -6.77
C LEU A 61 6.75 12.72 -7.42
N ARG A 62 6.83 12.40 -8.72
CA ARG A 62 5.69 11.84 -9.46
C ARG A 62 5.35 10.42 -9.01
N LEU A 63 6.36 9.59 -8.73
CA LEU A 63 6.16 8.23 -8.20
C LEU A 63 5.57 8.28 -6.78
N LEU A 64 5.93 9.31 -6.00
CA LEU A 64 5.38 9.56 -4.67
C LEU A 64 3.90 9.94 -4.74
N LEU A 65 3.56 10.85 -5.66
CA LEU A 65 2.19 11.27 -5.91
C LEU A 65 1.34 10.08 -6.36
N LEU A 66 1.87 9.24 -7.26
CA LEU A 66 1.18 8.03 -7.69
C LEU A 66 0.84 7.14 -6.48
N LEU A 67 1.81 6.89 -5.59
CA LEU A 67 1.61 6.05 -4.42
C LEU A 67 0.55 6.64 -3.45
N CYS A 68 0.57 7.96 -3.22
CA CYS A 68 -0.47 8.64 -2.44
C CYS A 68 -1.86 8.50 -3.09
N CYS A 69 -1.95 8.67 -4.40
CA CYS A 69 -3.20 8.52 -5.14
C CYS A 69 -3.73 7.09 -5.03
N THR A 70 -2.89 6.08 -5.19
CA THR A 70 -3.31 4.68 -5.08
C THR A 70 -3.74 4.32 -3.65
N ASP A 71 -3.00 4.77 -2.63
CA ASP A 71 -3.35 4.52 -1.23
C ASP A 71 -4.67 5.22 -0.84
N TRP A 72 -4.92 6.42 -1.37
CA TRP A 72 -6.20 7.14 -1.20
C TRP A 72 -7.36 6.43 -1.92
N VAL A 73 -7.18 6.06 -3.18
CA VAL A 73 -8.20 5.32 -3.97
C VAL A 73 -8.55 4.01 -3.29
N PHE A 74 -7.55 3.28 -2.78
CA PHE A 74 -7.78 2.04 -2.02
C PHE A 74 -8.59 2.29 -0.74
N ALA A 75 -8.19 3.28 0.07
CA ALA A 75 -8.88 3.56 1.32
C ALA A 75 -10.37 3.93 1.11
N VAL A 76 -10.68 4.68 0.04
CA VAL A 76 -12.06 5.01 -0.35
C VAL A 76 -12.80 3.80 -0.90
N SER A 77 -12.18 3.05 -1.82
CA SER A 77 -12.83 1.88 -2.46
C SER A 77 -13.03 0.70 -1.51
N ALA A 78 -12.31 0.62 -0.39
CA ALA A 78 -12.50 -0.38 0.65
C ALA A 78 -13.61 -0.02 1.67
N LEU A 79 -14.24 1.17 1.58
CA LEU A 79 -15.34 1.56 2.47
C LEU A 79 -16.58 0.66 2.34
N PRO A 80 -17.08 0.32 1.13
CA PRO A 80 -18.25 -0.55 1.00
C PRO A 80 -18.06 -1.91 1.67
N TYR A 81 -16.84 -2.44 1.63
CA TYR A 81 -16.49 -3.69 2.30
C TYR A 81 -16.67 -3.56 3.81
N ILE A 82 -15.99 -2.60 4.45
CA ILE A 82 -16.03 -2.47 5.90
C ILE A 82 -17.41 -2.05 6.43
N ILE A 83 -18.10 -1.15 5.72
CA ILE A 83 -19.45 -0.74 6.11
C ILE A 83 -20.38 -1.96 6.11
N TYR A 84 -20.27 -2.83 5.11
CA TYR A 84 -21.07 -4.05 5.04
C TYR A 84 -20.80 -4.98 6.24
N TYR A 85 -19.52 -5.21 6.60
CA TYR A 85 -19.14 -6.00 7.77
C TYR A 85 -19.70 -5.43 9.07
N VAL A 86 -19.56 -4.13 9.30
CA VAL A 86 -20.03 -3.48 10.53
C VAL A 86 -21.56 -3.46 10.63
N VAL A 87 -22.26 -3.17 9.53
CA VAL A 87 -23.73 -3.09 9.51
C VAL A 87 -24.38 -4.48 9.68
N LYS A 88 -23.78 -5.51 9.10
CA LYS A 88 -24.28 -6.89 9.19
C LYS A 88 -23.66 -7.70 10.34
N TRP A 89 -22.87 -7.06 11.20
CA TRP A 89 -22.27 -7.72 12.35
C TRP A 89 -23.36 -8.17 13.34
N SER A 90 -23.24 -9.41 13.82
CA SER A 90 -24.09 -9.97 14.86
C SER A 90 -23.25 -10.80 15.84
N PRO A 91 -23.51 -10.71 17.16
CA PRO A 91 -22.78 -11.48 18.15
C PRO A 91 -23.15 -12.98 18.15
N ILE A 92 -24.22 -13.36 17.44
CA ILE A 92 -24.78 -14.72 17.45
C ILE A 92 -24.32 -15.52 16.23
N MET A 93 -24.39 -14.93 15.04
CA MET A 93 -24.04 -15.61 13.78
C MET A 93 -23.62 -14.60 12.72
N PHE A 94 -22.56 -14.91 11.98
CA PHE A 94 -22.22 -14.18 10.77
C PHE A 94 -22.85 -14.83 9.55
N ASP A 95 -23.73 -14.10 8.86
CA ASP A 95 -24.31 -14.48 7.57
C ASP A 95 -24.09 -13.33 6.58
N TYR A 96 -23.07 -13.50 5.75
CA TYR A 96 -22.67 -12.51 4.76
C TYR A 96 -22.88 -13.05 3.35
N SER A 97 -23.35 -12.18 2.45
CA SER A 97 -23.52 -12.52 1.04
C SER A 97 -22.16 -12.69 0.35
N PRO A 98 -21.87 -13.86 -0.29
CA PRO A 98 -20.61 -14.10 -0.98
C PRO A 98 -20.31 -13.08 -2.07
N LEU A 99 -21.32 -12.72 -2.88
CA LEU A 99 -21.17 -11.75 -3.96
C LEU A 99 -20.76 -10.38 -3.44
N MET A 100 -21.41 -9.91 -2.37
CA MET A 100 -21.10 -8.61 -1.77
C MET A 100 -19.68 -8.57 -1.21
N ILE A 101 -19.26 -9.61 -0.49
CA ILE A 101 -17.90 -9.68 0.07
C ILE A 101 -16.84 -9.67 -1.03
N ILE A 102 -17.04 -10.45 -2.09
CA ILE A 102 -16.04 -10.60 -3.15
C ILE A 102 -15.98 -9.35 -4.02
N ALA A 103 -17.14 -8.78 -4.36
CA ALA A 103 -17.21 -7.52 -5.12
C ALA A 103 -16.59 -6.36 -4.34
N SER A 104 -17.00 -6.16 -3.08
CA SER A 104 -16.46 -5.08 -2.25
C SER A 104 -15.02 -5.32 -1.80
N GLY A 105 -14.57 -6.57 -1.76
CA GLY A 105 -13.20 -6.97 -1.44
C GLY A 105 -12.23 -6.95 -2.63
N SER A 106 -12.71 -6.80 -3.87
CA SER A 106 -11.87 -6.73 -5.07
C SER A 106 -10.80 -5.62 -5.04
N PRO A 107 -11.08 -4.40 -4.52
CA PRO A 107 -10.07 -3.35 -4.39
C PRO A 107 -8.84 -3.77 -3.57
N LEU A 108 -9.01 -4.66 -2.59
CA LEU A 108 -7.89 -5.21 -1.81
C LEU A 108 -6.91 -5.98 -2.69
N ILE A 109 -7.42 -6.89 -3.52
CA ILE A 109 -6.63 -7.76 -4.38
C ILE A 109 -5.85 -6.92 -5.40
N ILE A 110 -6.54 -5.94 -6.02
CA ILE A 110 -5.94 -5.03 -6.99
C ILE A 110 -4.86 -4.18 -6.32
N GLN A 111 -5.19 -3.51 -5.21
CA GLN A 111 -4.25 -2.60 -4.53
C GLN A 111 -3.02 -3.34 -4.03
N PHE A 112 -3.18 -4.55 -3.49
CA PHE A 112 -2.06 -5.34 -3.02
C PHE A 112 -1.04 -5.58 -4.14
N LYS A 113 -1.53 -5.94 -5.34
CA LYS A 113 -0.67 -6.16 -6.52
C LYS A 113 -0.02 -4.87 -7.01
N VAL A 114 -0.78 -3.78 -7.07
CA VAL A 114 -0.26 -2.46 -7.46
C VAL A 114 0.85 -2.01 -6.51
N ASN A 115 0.62 -2.07 -5.20
CA ASN A 115 1.62 -1.66 -4.20
C ASN A 115 2.90 -2.49 -4.26
N LEU A 116 2.77 -3.79 -4.54
CA LEU A 116 3.94 -4.64 -4.73
C LEU A 116 4.72 -4.23 -5.98
N VAL A 117 4.06 -4.12 -7.14
CA VAL A 117 4.71 -3.74 -8.41
C VAL A 117 5.36 -2.36 -8.30
N VAL A 118 4.70 -1.39 -7.65
CA VAL A 118 5.27 -0.07 -7.36
C VAL A 118 6.49 -0.18 -6.46
N THR A 119 6.46 -1.02 -5.42
CA THR A 119 7.62 -1.23 -4.51
C THR A 119 8.83 -1.78 -5.28
N ILE A 120 8.62 -2.77 -6.15
CA ILE A 120 9.68 -3.29 -7.04
C ILE A 120 10.20 -2.19 -7.96
N ALA A 121 9.31 -1.41 -8.59
CA ALA A 121 9.69 -0.33 -9.48
C ALA A 121 10.49 0.77 -8.75
N VAL A 122 10.11 1.14 -7.52
CA VAL A 122 10.89 2.06 -6.68
C VAL A 122 12.30 1.51 -6.45
N ALA A 123 12.44 0.23 -6.10
CA ALA A 123 13.76 -0.37 -5.88
C ALA A 123 14.62 -0.37 -7.16
N VAL A 124 14.03 -0.74 -8.31
CA VAL A 124 14.71 -0.72 -9.62
C VAL A 124 15.12 0.69 -10.01
N ASP A 125 14.24 1.69 -9.85
CA ASP A 125 14.54 3.09 -10.17
C ASP A 125 15.77 3.59 -9.36
N ARG A 126 15.87 3.20 -8.09
CA ARG A 126 17.03 3.53 -7.25
C ARG A 126 18.32 2.84 -7.68
N LEU A 127 18.27 1.56 -8.02
CA LEU A 127 19.43 0.86 -8.55
C LEU A 127 19.89 1.46 -9.88
N GLN A 128 18.96 1.81 -10.77
CA GLN A 128 19.26 2.47 -12.04
C GLN A 128 19.93 3.84 -11.84
N ALA A 129 19.40 4.65 -10.91
CA ALA A 129 19.97 5.95 -10.58
C ALA A 129 21.42 5.85 -10.06
N MET A 130 21.72 4.83 -9.26
CA MET A 130 23.06 4.64 -8.67
C MET A 130 24.06 4.00 -9.64
N ARG A 131 23.64 2.99 -10.41
CA ARG A 131 24.55 2.19 -11.25
C ARG A 131 24.75 2.77 -12.66
N MET A 132 23.72 3.43 -13.19
CA MET A 132 23.69 3.92 -14.58
C MET A 132 23.13 5.36 -14.65
N PRO A 133 23.82 6.36 -14.09
CA PRO A 133 23.30 7.72 -13.97
C PRO A 133 23.04 8.40 -15.33
N VAL A 134 23.83 8.09 -16.36
CA VAL A 134 23.65 8.65 -17.71
C VAL A 134 22.36 8.13 -18.36
N TYR A 135 22.10 6.83 -18.26
CA TYR A 135 20.86 6.22 -18.75
C TYR A 135 19.65 6.75 -17.96
N TYR A 136 19.77 6.84 -16.63
CA TYR A 136 18.72 7.35 -15.75
C TYR A 136 18.28 8.77 -16.13
N ARG A 137 19.23 9.66 -16.46
CA ARG A 137 18.93 11.05 -16.87
C ARG A 137 18.22 11.16 -18.22
N ARG A 138 18.37 10.16 -19.11
CA ARG A 138 17.72 10.13 -20.43
C ARG A 138 16.36 9.44 -20.41
N LYS A 139 16.07 8.65 -19.36
CA LYS A 139 14.83 7.91 -19.20
C LYS A 139 13.67 8.86 -18.89
N SER A 140 12.56 8.74 -19.63
CA SER A 140 11.31 9.45 -19.30
C SER A 140 10.70 8.87 -18.02
N GLN A 141 10.77 9.63 -16.93
CA GLN A 141 10.17 9.26 -15.64
C GLN A 141 8.64 9.13 -15.73
N MET A 142 7.98 9.95 -16.55
CA MET A 142 6.53 9.90 -16.71
C MET A 142 6.08 8.57 -17.33
N LEU A 143 6.75 8.16 -18.41
CA LEU A 143 6.43 6.89 -19.07
C LEU A 143 6.67 5.72 -18.13
N TYR A 144 7.77 5.75 -17.37
CA TYR A 144 8.09 4.70 -16.41
C TYR A 144 7.00 4.53 -15.35
N VAL A 145 6.55 5.62 -14.74
CA VAL A 145 5.47 5.61 -13.73
C VAL A 145 4.17 5.05 -14.30
N TRP A 146 3.78 5.45 -15.51
CA TRP A 146 2.58 4.92 -16.17
C TRP A 146 2.68 3.44 -16.50
N MET A 147 3.83 3.00 -17.03
CA MET A 147 4.05 1.58 -17.31
C MET A 147 3.99 0.74 -16.03
N THR A 148 4.57 1.22 -14.93
CA THR A 148 4.46 0.56 -13.61
C THR A 148 3.01 0.43 -13.17
N LEU A 149 2.20 1.49 -13.31
CA LEU A 149 0.79 1.45 -12.94
C LEU A 149 -0.01 0.47 -13.81
N VAL A 150 0.20 0.50 -15.13
CA VAL A 150 -0.49 -0.40 -16.08
C VAL A 150 -0.16 -1.86 -15.79
N VAL A 151 1.11 -2.17 -15.53
CA VAL A 151 1.52 -3.55 -15.17
C VAL A 151 0.89 -3.97 -13.84
N GLY A 152 0.96 -3.12 -12.80
CA GLY A 152 0.37 -3.42 -11.50
C GLY A 152 -1.14 -3.63 -11.56
N LEU A 153 -1.85 -2.75 -12.28
CA LEU A 153 -3.29 -2.85 -12.47
C LEU A 153 -3.65 -4.08 -13.31
N GLY A 154 -2.92 -4.35 -14.38
CA GLY A 154 -3.13 -5.53 -15.22
C GLY A 154 -3.00 -6.83 -14.43
N MET A 155 -1.96 -6.97 -13.62
CA MET A 155 -1.81 -8.13 -12.73
C MET A 155 -2.93 -8.22 -11.69
N GLY A 156 -3.32 -7.10 -11.08
CA GLY A 156 -4.41 -7.06 -10.10
C GLY A 156 -5.78 -7.42 -10.70
N LEU A 157 -6.04 -7.00 -11.94
CA LEU A 157 -7.26 -7.34 -12.68
C LEU A 157 -7.31 -8.82 -13.06
N ILE A 158 -6.16 -9.42 -13.44
CA ILE A 158 -6.06 -10.86 -13.68
C ILE A 158 -6.37 -11.64 -12.40
N ASP A 159 -5.77 -11.25 -11.27
CA ASP A 159 -6.04 -11.88 -9.97
C ASP A 159 -7.52 -11.75 -9.59
N THR A 160 -8.13 -10.59 -9.84
CA THR A 160 -9.55 -10.34 -9.58
C THR A 160 -10.44 -11.20 -10.50
N ALA A 161 -10.12 -11.29 -11.80
CA ALA A 161 -10.86 -12.13 -12.72
C ALA A 161 -10.79 -13.62 -12.33
N LEU A 162 -9.61 -14.10 -11.92
CA LEU A 162 -9.44 -15.45 -11.39
C LEU A 162 -10.21 -15.66 -10.08
N MET A 163 -10.27 -14.65 -9.22
CA MET A 163 -11.09 -14.69 -8.00
C MET A 163 -12.57 -14.91 -8.34
N PHE A 164 -13.14 -14.11 -9.24
CA PHE A 164 -14.54 -14.25 -9.65
C PHE A 164 -14.81 -15.57 -10.38
N TRP A 165 -13.89 -15.99 -11.26
CA TRP A 165 -14.03 -17.25 -12.02
C TRP A 165 -14.06 -18.47 -11.11
N THR A 166 -13.19 -18.49 -10.09
CA THR A 166 -13.02 -19.67 -9.24
C THR A 166 -14.00 -19.73 -8.08
N THR A 167 -14.67 -18.62 -7.75
CA THR A 167 -15.62 -18.55 -6.65
C THR A 167 -16.92 -19.28 -6.98
N LYS A 168 -17.43 -20.06 -6.01
CA LYS A 168 -18.79 -20.61 -6.04
C LYS A 168 -19.71 -19.69 -5.21
N PHE A 169 -20.66 -19.03 -5.86
CA PHE A 169 -21.57 -18.08 -5.19
C PHE A 169 -22.75 -18.74 -4.48
N ASP A 170 -23.05 -20.01 -4.79
CA ASP A 170 -24.22 -20.71 -4.27
C ASP A 170 -24.03 -21.27 -2.84
N THR A 171 -22.81 -21.23 -2.31
CA THR A 171 -22.49 -21.78 -0.99
C THR A 171 -22.59 -20.69 0.09
N HIS A 172 -23.59 -20.77 0.96
CA HIS A 172 -23.63 -19.94 2.17
C HIS A 172 -22.57 -20.41 3.17
N VAL A 173 -21.77 -19.48 3.68
CA VAL A 173 -20.73 -19.73 4.68
C VAL A 173 -21.08 -18.98 5.94
N TYR A 174 -21.42 -19.71 7.00
CA TYR A 174 -21.72 -19.14 8.31
C TYR A 174 -20.45 -18.92 9.13
N ASN A 175 -20.49 -17.94 10.03
CA ASN A 175 -19.47 -17.72 11.07
C ASN A 175 -18.04 -17.48 10.56
N CYS A 176 -17.89 -17.03 9.31
CA CYS A 176 -16.61 -16.53 8.81
C CYS A 176 -16.66 -15.03 8.46
N ALA A 177 -15.73 -14.27 9.06
CA ALA A 177 -15.59 -12.83 8.86
C ALA A 177 -14.37 -12.45 7.99
N ALA A 178 -13.92 -13.35 7.11
CA ALA A 178 -12.78 -13.12 6.23
C ALA A 178 -13.12 -13.39 4.77
N ILE A 179 -12.65 -12.52 3.87
CA ILE A 179 -12.78 -12.69 2.41
C ILE A 179 -12.28 -14.06 1.93
N GLY A 180 -11.23 -14.58 2.57
CA GLY A 180 -10.64 -15.87 2.24
C GLY A 180 -11.60 -17.05 2.38
N CYS A 181 -12.63 -16.97 3.24
CA CYS A 181 -13.60 -18.07 3.40
C CYS A 181 -14.51 -18.26 2.20
N PHE A 182 -14.76 -17.19 1.44
CA PHE A 182 -15.62 -17.22 0.27
C PHE A 182 -14.85 -17.62 -1.00
N GLN A 183 -13.53 -17.80 -0.89
CA GLN A 183 -12.65 -18.17 -1.99
C GLN A 183 -12.29 -19.65 -1.96
N THR A 184 -12.02 -20.23 -3.14
CA THR A 184 -11.55 -21.61 -3.25
C THR A 184 -10.10 -21.76 -2.77
N ALA A 185 -9.76 -22.95 -2.27
CA ALA A 185 -8.40 -23.26 -1.83
C ALA A 185 -7.36 -23.07 -2.96
N ASN A 186 -7.72 -23.44 -4.19
CA ASN A 186 -6.86 -23.28 -5.37
C ASN A 186 -6.53 -21.81 -5.64
N PHE A 187 -7.52 -20.92 -5.55
CA PHE A 187 -7.29 -19.49 -5.72
C PHE A 187 -6.43 -18.91 -4.60
N ARG A 188 -6.71 -19.26 -3.34
CA ARG A 188 -5.90 -18.82 -2.19
C ARG A 188 -4.43 -19.22 -2.33
N ALA A 189 -4.18 -20.47 -2.72
CA ALA A 189 -2.82 -20.97 -2.98
C ALA A 189 -2.14 -20.22 -4.13
N TYR A 190 -2.82 -20.03 -5.27
CA TYR A 190 -2.30 -19.25 -6.39
C TYR A 190 -1.94 -17.81 -5.97
N TRP A 191 -2.88 -17.11 -5.34
CA TRP A 191 -2.71 -15.72 -4.94
C TRP A 191 -1.60 -15.58 -3.90
N GLY A 192 -1.56 -16.48 -2.92
CA GLY A 192 -0.50 -16.56 -1.91
C GLY A 192 0.89 -16.78 -2.52
N ILE A 193 1.04 -17.77 -3.40
CA ILE A 193 2.33 -18.09 -4.06
C ILE A 193 2.78 -16.95 -4.97
N SER A 194 1.88 -16.40 -5.80
CA SER A 194 2.18 -15.28 -6.69
C SER A 194 2.70 -14.07 -5.92
N ASN A 195 2.05 -13.75 -4.81
CA ASN A 195 2.45 -12.64 -3.94
C ASN A 195 3.74 -12.94 -3.18
N MET A 196 3.94 -14.17 -2.71
CA MET A 196 5.19 -14.57 -2.06
C MET A 196 6.39 -14.42 -2.99
N PHE A 197 6.29 -14.91 -4.23
CA PHE A 197 7.37 -14.79 -5.24
C PHE A 197 7.74 -13.32 -5.46
N LEU A 198 6.73 -12.50 -5.72
CA LEU A 198 6.86 -11.08 -5.95
C LEU A 198 7.45 -10.33 -4.74
N ASN A 199 7.07 -10.70 -3.51
CA ASN A 199 7.63 -10.13 -2.29
C ASN A 199 9.11 -10.53 -2.09
N VAL A 200 9.49 -11.75 -2.44
CA VAL A 200 10.91 -12.18 -2.40
C VAL A 200 11.75 -11.36 -3.38
N VAL A 201 11.25 -11.11 -4.59
CA VAL A 201 11.91 -10.22 -5.56
C VAL A 201 12.11 -8.81 -4.98
N ALA A 202 11.05 -8.23 -4.38
CA ALA A 202 11.13 -6.92 -3.74
C ALA A 202 12.15 -6.89 -2.59
N LEU A 203 12.22 -7.94 -1.77
CA LEU A 203 13.17 -8.06 -0.67
C LEU A 203 14.63 -8.08 -1.17
N ILE A 204 14.93 -8.91 -2.17
CA ILE A 204 16.28 -9.01 -2.75
C ILE A 204 16.72 -7.67 -3.32
N LEU A 205 15.85 -6.99 -4.08
CA LEU A 205 16.14 -5.67 -4.63
C LEU A 205 16.36 -4.62 -3.53
N THR A 206 15.59 -4.68 -2.44
CA THR A 206 15.74 -3.78 -1.30
C THR A 206 17.09 -3.96 -0.60
N ILE A 207 17.50 -5.21 -0.37
CA ILE A 207 18.82 -5.53 0.20
C ILE A 207 19.93 -5.01 -0.72
N TRP A 208 19.76 -5.18 -2.04
CA TRP A 208 20.72 -4.68 -3.02
C TRP A 208 20.83 -3.14 -3.00
N VAL A 209 19.70 -2.44 -2.95
CA VAL A 209 19.67 -0.99 -2.80
C VAL A 209 20.41 -0.57 -1.53
N ALA A 210 20.17 -1.23 -0.40
CA ALA A 210 20.84 -0.93 0.87
C ALA A 210 22.37 -1.14 0.78
N TYR A 211 22.81 -2.21 0.13
CA TYR A 211 24.23 -2.49 -0.09
C TYR A 211 24.91 -1.40 -0.92
N GLU A 212 24.35 -1.03 -2.08
CA GLU A 212 24.90 0.00 -2.95
C GLU A 212 24.91 1.38 -2.27
N LEU A 213 23.85 1.70 -1.51
CA LEU A 213 23.77 2.95 -0.74
C LEU A 213 24.89 3.06 0.30
N ASN A 214 25.19 1.97 1.01
CA ASN A 214 26.28 1.94 1.98
C ASN A 214 27.65 2.01 1.30
N GLY A 215 27.81 1.36 0.14
CA GLY A 215 29.01 1.46 -0.69
C GLY A 215 29.28 2.90 -1.15
N PHE A 216 28.24 3.62 -1.57
CA PHE A 216 28.36 5.01 -2.04
C PHE A 216 28.76 5.97 -0.92
N LYS A 217 28.16 5.82 0.28
CA LYS A 217 28.54 6.60 1.47
C LYS A 217 30.01 6.40 1.85
N ARG A 218 30.54 5.19 1.68
CA ARG A 218 31.93 4.87 2.04
C ARG A 218 32.95 5.41 1.03
N LYS A 219 32.58 5.51 -0.25
CA LYS A 219 33.48 5.94 -1.33
C LYS A 219 33.54 7.46 -1.54
N ASN A 220 32.56 8.23 -1.08
CA ASN A 220 32.46 9.65 -1.42
C ASN A 220 32.17 10.57 -0.21
N PRO A 221 33.07 10.67 0.78
CA PRO A 221 32.87 11.57 1.92
C PRO A 221 33.05 13.07 1.58
N ALA A 222 33.69 13.43 0.46
CA ALA A 222 34.11 14.83 0.19
C ALA A 222 33.90 15.35 -1.26
N GLY A 223 33.39 14.53 -2.20
CA GLY A 223 33.40 14.88 -3.64
C GLY A 223 32.14 15.55 -4.22
N LEU A 224 31.01 15.56 -3.50
CA LEU A 224 29.78 16.24 -3.94
C LEU A 224 29.55 17.52 -3.14
N GLY A 225 29.19 18.61 -3.82
CA GLY A 225 28.81 19.86 -3.16
C GLY A 225 27.76 19.63 -2.06
N VAL A 226 27.93 20.29 -0.92
CA VAL A 226 27.15 20.09 0.33
C VAL A 226 25.63 20.06 0.11
N ARG A 227 25.12 20.81 -0.88
CA ARG A 227 23.70 20.90 -1.22
C ARG A 227 23.19 19.70 -2.03
N GLU A 228 23.96 19.20 -3.00
CA GLU A 228 23.61 17.99 -3.76
C GLU A 228 23.71 16.73 -2.89
N HIS A 229 24.73 16.66 -2.03
CA HIS A 229 24.90 15.56 -1.08
C HIS A 229 23.70 15.47 -0.10
N LYS A 230 23.22 16.60 0.42
CA LYS A 230 22.02 16.64 1.30
C LYS A 230 20.75 16.18 0.57
N SER A 231 20.53 16.63 -0.66
CA SER A 231 19.36 16.26 -1.47
C SER A 231 19.34 14.77 -1.83
N LEU A 232 20.47 14.22 -2.27
CA LEU A 232 20.62 12.80 -2.60
C LEU A 232 20.46 11.91 -1.36
N THR A 233 21.05 12.30 -0.23
CA THR A 233 20.91 11.57 1.04
C THR A 233 19.44 11.55 1.49
N GLN A 234 18.71 12.64 1.29
CA GLN A 234 17.29 12.74 1.63
C GLN A 234 16.40 11.87 0.73
N ALA A 235 16.63 11.87 -0.59
CA ALA A 235 15.89 11.01 -1.52
C ALA A 235 16.14 9.52 -1.26
N ASN A 236 17.37 9.17 -0.90
CA ASN A 236 17.75 7.81 -0.53
C ASN A 236 17.12 7.38 0.80
N ARG A 237 17.06 8.28 1.80
CA ARG A 237 16.40 8.03 3.09
C ARG A 237 14.89 7.86 2.95
N LEU A 238 14.25 8.66 2.10
CA LEU A 238 12.82 8.54 1.82
C LEU A 238 12.50 7.20 1.16
N SER A 239 13.27 6.82 0.15
CA SER A 239 13.04 5.57 -0.60
C SER A 239 13.32 4.34 0.25
N PHE A 240 14.38 4.38 1.06
CA PHE A 240 14.64 3.34 2.05
C PHE A 240 13.51 3.26 3.09
N GLY A 241 12.95 4.40 3.52
CA GLY A 241 11.79 4.44 4.40
C GLY A 241 10.56 3.76 3.80
N ILE A 242 10.24 4.03 2.53
CA ILE A 242 9.15 3.38 1.80
C ILE A 242 9.40 1.87 1.71
N LEU A 243 10.60 1.45 1.32
CA LEU A 243 10.95 0.03 1.22
C LEU A 243 10.85 -0.68 2.58
N LEU A 244 11.25 -0.01 3.67
CA LEU A 244 11.18 -0.55 5.02
C LEU A 244 9.72 -0.63 5.53
N ILE A 245 8.89 0.38 5.25
CA ILE A 245 7.45 0.35 5.55
C ILE A 245 6.78 -0.80 4.80
N SER A 246 7.01 -0.91 3.48
CA SER A 246 6.51 -2.03 2.67
C SER A 246 7.00 -3.38 3.20
N MET A 247 8.27 -3.45 3.65
CA MET A 247 8.82 -4.68 4.23
C MET A 247 8.06 -5.11 5.50
N VAL A 248 7.83 -4.18 6.42
CA VAL A 248 7.21 -4.47 7.73
C VAL A 248 5.72 -4.78 7.59
N PHE A 249 4.98 -3.97 6.82
CA PHE A 249 3.53 -4.05 6.78
C PHE A 249 2.96 -4.93 5.67
N LEU A 250 3.74 -5.24 4.63
CA LEU A 250 3.27 -6.00 3.47
C LEU A 250 4.08 -7.28 3.25
N LEU A 251 5.41 -7.20 3.20
CA LEU A 251 6.24 -8.37 2.91
C LEU A 251 6.19 -9.40 4.03
N VAL A 252 6.44 -8.99 5.28
CA VAL A 252 6.53 -9.93 6.42
C VAL A 252 5.20 -10.67 6.67
N PRO A 253 4.03 -10.00 6.71
CA PRO A 253 2.76 -10.71 6.83
C PRO A 253 2.50 -11.65 5.65
N SER A 254 2.81 -11.22 4.42
CA SER A 254 2.54 -12.02 3.23
C SER A 254 3.43 -13.25 3.09
N THR A 255 4.72 -13.15 3.41
CA THR A 255 5.65 -14.29 3.32
C THR A 255 5.40 -15.28 4.45
N PHE A 256 5.09 -14.79 5.66
CA PHE A 256 4.72 -15.64 6.78
C PHE A 256 3.49 -16.48 6.44
N VAL A 257 2.43 -15.85 5.92
CA VAL A 257 1.21 -16.57 5.51
C VAL A 257 1.50 -17.59 4.40
N GLY A 258 2.28 -17.22 3.39
CA GLY A 258 2.61 -18.13 2.29
C GLY A 258 3.37 -19.39 2.74
N VAL A 259 4.32 -19.23 3.68
CA VAL A 259 5.06 -20.36 4.25
C VAL A 259 4.16 -21.26 5.10
N VAL A 260 3.23 -20.67 5.85
CA VAL A 260 2.36 -21.41 6.75
C VAL A 260 1.23 -22.14 6.00
N ASP A 261 0.75 -21.60 4.89
CA ASP A 261 -0.20 -22.32 4.02
C ASP A 261 0.46 -23.56 3.38
N LEU A 262 1.78 -23.52 3.12
CA LEU A 262 2.54 -24.69 2.64
C LEU A 262 2.68 -25.79 3.71
N THR A 263 2.50 -25.48 4.99
CA THR A 263 2.53 -26.47 6.08
C THR A 263 1.15 -27.04 6.43
N HIS A 264 0.14 -26.85 5.57
CA HIS A 264 -1.24 -27.34 5.73
C HIS A 264 -2.01 -26.79 6.95
N LEU A 265 -1.52 -25.72 7.58
CA LEU A 265 -2.29 -24.99 8.58
C LEU A 265 -3.19 -23.99 7.84
N GLU A 266 -4.52 -24.15 7.91
CA GLU A 266 -5.50 -23.28 7.23
C GLU A 266 -5.60 -21.86 7.84
N ILE A 267 -4.46 -21.16 8.01
CA ILE A 267 -4.42 -19.87 8.69
C ILE A 267 -4.88 -18.73 7.77
N PHE A 268 -4.94 -18.95 6.44
CA PHE A 268 -5.51 -17.99 5.49
C PHE A 268 -6.97 -17.60 5.79
N LYS A 269 -7.77 -18.54 6.33
CA LYS A 269 -9.16 -18.27 6.78
C LYS A 269 -9.22 -17.27 7.93
N LYS A 270 -8.15 -17.15 8.72
CA LYS A 270 -8.03 -16.24 9.87
C LYS A 270 -7.26 -14.95 9.55
N ILE A 271 -6.36 -14.97 8.56
CA ILE A 271 -5.43 -13.86 8.29
C ILE A 271 -5.92 -12.85 7.25
N GLY A 272 -6.98 -13.14 6.49
CA GLY A 272 -7.57 -12.21 5.49
C GLY A 272 -7.69 -10.73 5.94
N PRO A 273 -8.22 -10.44 7.16
CA PRO A 273 -8.32 -9.08 7.68
C PRO A 273 -6.96 -8.36 7.88
N PHE A 274 -5.88 -9.10 8.15
CA PHE A 274 -4.56 -8.53 8.41
C PHE A 274 -3.91 -7.94 7.15
N TYR A 275 -4.26 -8.43 5.95
CA TYR A 275 -3.77 -7.83 4.70
C TYR A 275 -4.34 -6.43 4.48
N ILE A 276 -5.63 -6.23 4.81
CA ILE A 276 -6.29 -4.92 4.75
C ILE A 276 -5.62 -3.98 5.77
N VAL A 277 -5.46 -4.46 7.01
CA VAL A 277 -4.77 -3.69 8.06
C VAL A 277 -3.37 -3.31 7.60
N GLY A 278 -2.57 -4.25 7.09
CA GLY A 278 -1.22 -3.99 6.59
C GLY A 278 -1.17 -2.92 5.50
N LEU A 279 -2.04 -3.00 4.49
CA LEU A 279 -2.12 -1.99 3.43
C LEU A 279 -2.52 -0.60 3.93
N LEU A 280 -3.48 -0.52 4.85
CA LEU A 280 -3.90 0.76 5.41
C LEU A 280 -2.81 1.37 6.29
N PHE A 281 -2.16 0.56 7.13
CA PHE A 281 -1.02 1.02 7.93
C PHE A 281 0.16 1.43 7.08
N ALA A 282 0.43 0.74 5.96
CA ALA A 282 1.42 1.16 4.98
C ALA A 282 1.06 2.54 4.40
N GLY A 283 -0.19 2.75 3.99
CA GLY A 283 -0.66 4.04 3.47
C GLY A 283 -0.58 5.19 4.49
N VAL A 284 -0.97 4.94 5.74
CA VAL A 284 -0.82 5.92 6.84
C VAL A 284 0.66 6.23 7.07
N SER A 285 1.50 5.20 7.18
CA SER A 285 2.94 5.36 7.42
C SER A 285 3.64 6.10 6.28
N ASN A 286 3.28 5.80 5.02
CA ASN A 286 3.75 6.51 3.83
C ASN A 286 3.45 8.01 3.95
N SER A 287 2.20 8.36 4.27
CA SER A 287 1.80 9.76 4.41
C SER A 287 2.61 10.51 5.48
N VAL A 288 2.83 9.88 6.64
CA VAL A 288 3.64 10.44 7.74
C VAL A 288 5.09 10.64 7.29
N VAL A 289 5.68 9.63 6.64
CA VAL A 289 7.05 9.72 6.12
C VAL A 289 7.19 10.84 5.09
N TYR A 290 6.19 11.06 4.23
CA TYR A 290 6.25 12.10 3.20
C TYR A 290 6.20 13.49 3.80
N ILE A 291 5.30 13.72 4.75
CA ILE A 291 5.15 15.01 5.42
C ILE A 291 6.38 15.33 6.28
N THR A 292 6.95 14.34 6.96
CA THR A 292 8.06 14.55 7.90
C THR A 292 9.42 14.63 7.22
N LEU A 293 9.70 13.71 6.28
CA LEU A 293 11.03 13.52 5.68
C LEU A 293 11.21 14.24 4.34
N HIS A 294 10.16 14.66 3.63
CA HIS A 294 10.32 15.38 2.36
C HIS A 294 10.27 16.90 2.52
N ALA A 295 11.40 17.58 2.29
CA ALA A 295 11.56 19.00 2.63
C ALA A 295 10.60 19.92 1.86
N GLU A 296 10.37 19.67 0.57
CA GLU A 296 9.46 20.51 -0.23
C GLU A 296 7.99 20.31 0.16
N ILE A 297 7.60 19.09 0.56
CA ILE A 297 6.23 18.81 1.04
C ILE A 297 6.04 19.47 2.40
N ARG A 298 7.05 19.40 3.28
CA ARG A 298 7.02 20.03 4.59
C ARG A 298 6.95 21.56 4.54
N LYS A 299 7.60 22.18 3.55
CA LYS A 299 7.48 23.62 3.30
C LYS A 299 6.10 23.99 2.79
N ALA A 300 5.56 23.21 1.85
CA ALA A 300 4.21 23.42 1.34
C ALA A 300 3.14 23.23 2.43
N SER A 301 3.29 22.20 3.27
CA SER A 301 2.38 21.97 4.39
C SER A 301 2.43 23.10 5.41
N SER A 302 3.63 23.60 5.77
CA SER A 302 3.75 24.73 6.70
C SER A 302 3.22 26.03 6.10
N ALA A 303 3.41 26.27 4.80
CA ALA A 303 2.85 27.42 4.10
C ALA A 303 1.31 27.39 4.08
N LEU A 304 0.73 26.23 3.80
CA LEU A 304 -0.72 26.02 3.83
C LEU A 304 -1.29 26.22 5.24
N CYS A 305 -0.66 25.61 6.26
CA CYS A 305 -1.10 25.77 7.66
C CYS A 305 -0.97 27.21 8.18
N ARG A 306 -0.06 28.01 7.61
CA ARG A 306 0.09 29.44 7.93
C ARG A 306 -0.82 30.36 7.10
N GLY A 307 -1.67 29.81 6.23
CA GLY A 307 -2.56 30.59 5.37
C GLY A 307 -1.86 31.38 4.27
N SER A 308 -0.59 31.09 3.98
CA SER A 308 0.26 31.90 3.09
C SER A 308 0.20 31.42 1.62
N LEU A 309 -1.02 31.14 1.13
CA LEU A 309 -1.28 30.69 -0.25
C LEU A 309 -0.93 31.77 -1.31
N ALA A 310 -0.77 33.03 -0.89
CA ALA A 310 -0.64 34.17 -1.79
C ALA A 310 0.80 34.47 -2.28
N VAL A 311 1.86 33.86 -1.74
CA VAL A 311 3.24 34.34 -1.97
C VAL A 311 4.06 33.49 -2.95
N GLU A 312 3.74 32.21 -3.17
CA GLU A 312 4.64 31.32 -3.94
C GLU A 312 4.30 31.18 -5.45
N ASN A 313 3.24 31.83 -5.95
CA ASN A 313 2.97 31.90 -7.39
C ASN A 313 3.78 33.00 -8.11
N SER A 314 4.55 33.80 -7.37
CA SER A 314 5.37 34.91 -7.88
C SER A 314 6.85 34.73 -7.50
N THR A 315 7.49 33.67 -7.98
CA THR A 315 8.94 33.70 -8.17
C THR A 315 9.24 33.59 -9.65
N THR A 316 9.47 34.77 -10.22
CA THR A 316 10.26 35.05 -11.41
C THR A 316 11.36 34.02 -11.61
N VAL A 317 11.35 33.39 -12.78
CA VAL A 317 12.51 32.71 -13.33
C VAL A 317 13.59 33.77 -13.50
N SER A 318 14.58 33.82 -12.59
CA SER A 318 15.82 34.54 -12.88
C SER A 318 16.51 33.85 -14.05
N PRO A 319 16.90 34.58 -15.10
CA PRO A 319 17.64 34.00 -16.22
C PRO A 319 19.00 33.55 -15.68
N THR A 320 19.27 32.25 -15.79
CA THR A 320 20.63 31.72 -15.62
C THR A 320 21.48 32.33 -16.74
N THR A 321 22.29 33.31 -16.39
CA THR A 321 23.40 33.78 -17.22
C THR A 321 24.33 32.60 -17.44
N VAL A 322 24.34 32.10 -18.68
CA VAL A 322 25.36 31.20 -19.21
C VAL A 322 26.65 32.01 -19.28
N PHE A 323 27.53 31.84 -18.29
CA PHE A 323 28.92 32.26 -18.43
C PHE A 323 29.63 31.22 -19.30
N SER A 324 29.78 31.54 -20.58
CA SER A 324 30.87 31.02 -21.40
C SER A 324 32.17 31.61 -20.86
N THR A 325 33.16 30.78 -20.54
CA THR A 325 34.57 31.13 -20.72
C THR A 325 35.44 29.88 -20.64
N VAL A 326 36.10 29.64 -21.78
CA VAL A 326 37.37 28.93 -22.08
C VAL A 326 37.43 27.43 -21.80
#